data_AF-A0A4R5IEX4-F1
#
_entry.id   AF-A0A4R5IEX4-F1
#
_cell.length_a   1.000
_cell.length_b   1.000
_cell.length_c   1.000
_cell.angle_alpha   90.00
_cell.angle_beta   90.00
_cell.angle_gamma   90.00
#
_symmetry.space_group_name_H-M   'P 1'
#
loop_
_entity.id
_entity.type
_entity.pdbx_description
1 polymer ?
#
loop_
_entity_poly.entity_id
_entity_poly.type
_entity_poly.pdbx_seq_one_letter_code
_entity_poly.pdbx_strand_id
1 'polypeptide(L)'
;MTDAALQTDLAELRGRFPETRALYREVCGLLFFRYGVTPTANKLYSLVRKGSMGTPAEVLQAFWQELRGRTRVTIDHPDLPEALKDIAAGAVQTIWQAANEAATGELATLRAEARAAASAAEAERDAAHAETALAREEAAALVAQLDTARQTIEEGQATLAAERQGHAATQARLDAGRAELEAAGRQLAELRTQFSTELERAREAVTLAQ
;
A
#
# COMPACT_ATOMS: atom_id res chain seq x y z
N MET A 1 -25.61 -16.49 10.41
CA MET A 1 -25.06 -15.84 11.64
C MET A 1 -26.14 -15.36 12.63
N THR A 2 -27.43 -15.40 12.30
CA THR A 2 -28.53 -14.82 13.11
C THR A 2 -29.02 -15.68 14.27
N ASP A 3 -29.01 -17.02 14.15
CA ASP A 3 -29.61 -17.91 15.16
C ASP A 3 -28.76 -18.04 16.44
N ALA A 4 -27.43 -18.11 16.30
CA ALA A 4 -26.51 -18.17 17.45
C ALA A 4 -26.54 -16.86 18.28
N ALA A 5 -26.59 -15.71 17.62
CA ALA A 5 -26.73 -14.42 18.29
C ALA A 5 -28.07 -14.30 19.03
N LEU A 6 -29.16 -14.77 18.42
CA LEU A 6 -30.49 -14.78 19.03
C LEU A 6 -30.54 -15.65 20.30
N GLN A 7 -29.88 -16.80 20.29
CA GLN A 7 -29.83 -17.67 21.48
C GLN A 7 -29.02 -17.04 22.62
N THR A 8 -27.94 -16.32 22.31
CA THR A 8 -27.15 -15.58 23.31
C THR A 8 -27.96 -14.47 23.95
N ASP A 9 -28.63 -13.63 23.16
CA ASP A 9 -29.47 -12.54 23.67
C ASP A 9 -30.67 -13.09 24.48
N LEU A 10 -31.22 -14.24 24.07
CA LEU A 10 -32.28 -14.92 24.80
C LEU A 10 -31.79 -15.49 26.14
N ALA A 11 -30.55 -15.99 26.20
CA ALA A 11 -29.94 -16.48 27.44
C ALA A 11 -29.71 -15.32 28.43
N GLU A 12 -29.29 -14.15 27.94
CA GLU A 12 -29.14 -12.94 28.75
C GLU A 12 -30.50 -12.48 29.32
N LEU A 13 -31.53 -12.42 28.48
CA LEU A 13 -32.90 -12.05 28.91
C LEU A 13 -33.46 -13.01 29.97
N ARG A 14 -33.20 -14.31 29.84
CA ARG A 14 -33.61 -15.30 30.85
C ARG A 14 -32.93 -15.10 32.21
N GLY A 15 -31.71 -14.58 32.23
CA GLY A 15 -31.00 -14.26 33.47
C GLY A 15 -31.52 -12.98 34.14
N ARG A 16 -31.97 -12.01 33.33
CA ARG A 16 -32.44 -10.70 33.81
C ARG A 16 -33.91 -10.68 34.22
N PHE A 17 -34.75 -11.51 33.61
CA PHE A 17 -36.19 -11.54 33.85
C PHE A 17 -36.63 -12.92 34.35
N PRO A 18 -36.71 -13.11 35.69
CA PRO A 18 -37.10 -14.39 36.28
C PRO A 18 -38.60 -14.68 36.10
N GLU A 19 -39.43 -13.64 35.92
CA GLU A 19 -40.86 -13.76 35.71
C GLU A 19 -41.20 -14.15 34.26
N THR A 20 -41.97 -15.22 34.10
CA THR A 20 -42.36 -15.78 32.79
C THR A 20 -43.07 -14.77 31.87
N ARG A 21 -44.02 -13.96 32.40
CA ARG A 21 -44.76 -12.97 31.59
C ARG A 21 -43.86 -11.81 31.14
N ALA A 22 -42.99 -11.33 32.03
CA ALA A 22 -42.00 -10.30 31.70
C ALA A 22 -41.01 -10.79 30.64
N LEU A 23 -40.51 -12.02 30.78
CA LEU A 23 -39.62 -12.64 29.79
C LEU A 23 -40.30 -12.76 28.42
N TYR A 24 -41.57 -13.18 28.36
CA TYR A 24 -42.31 -13.23 27.10
C TYR A 24 -42.44 -11.86 26.42
N ARG A 25 -42.67 -10.81 27.20
CA ARG A 25 -42.78 -9.43 26.69
C ARG A 25 -41.43 -8.95 26.11
N GLU A 26 -40.33 -9.18 26.81
CA GLU A 26 -39.00 -8.80 26.34
C GLU A 26 -38.57 -9.58 25.10
N VAL A 27 -38.92 -10.86 25.01
CA VAL A 27 -38.67 -11.67 23.81
C VAL A 27 -39.52 -11.19 22.63
N CYS A 28 -40.76 -10.72 22.85
CA CYS A 28 -41.54 -10.06 21.79
C CYS A 28 -40.80 -8.81 21.28
N GLY A 29 -40.30 -7.97 22.19
CA GLY A 29 -39.52 -6.78 21.85
C GLY A 29 -38.22 -7.12 21.11
N LEU A 30 -37.47 -8.12 21.58
CA LEU A 30 -36.23 -8.59 20.95
C LEU A 30 -36.47 -9.03 19.51
N LEU A 31 -37.45 -9.91 19.31
CA LEU A 31 -37.80 -10.43 17.98
C LEU A 31 -38.24 -9.31 17.04
N PHE A 32 -39.12 -8.42 17.51
CA PHE A 32 -39.70 -7.38 16.67
C PHE A 32 -38.71 -6.24 16.36
N PHE A 33 -38.04 -5.67 17.36
CA PHE A 33 -37.20 -4.48 17.17
C PHE A 33 -35.78 -4.78 16.71
N ARG A 34 -35.16 -5.86 17.21
CA ARG A 34 -33.75 -6.17 16.90
C ARG A 34 -33.60 -7.13 15.73
N TYR A 35 -34.54 -8.07 15.57
CA TYR A 35 -34.45 -9.10 14.54
C TYR A 35 -35.47 -8.93 13.40
N GLY A 36 -36.41 -7.98 13.51
CA GLY A 36 -37.43 -7.75 12.49
C GLY A 36 -38.39 -8.94 12.26
N VAL A 37 -38.48 -9.86 13.23
CA VAL A 37 -39.33 -11.05 13.15
C VAL A 37 -40.63 -10.78 13.90
N THR A 38 -41.76 -10.92 13.22
CA THR A 38 -43.09 -10.82 13.84
C THR A 38 -43.25 -11.93 14.89
N PRO A 39 -43.38 -11.61 16.19
CA PRO A 39 -43.53 -12.61 17.22
C PRO A 39 -44.88 -13.35 17.07
N THR A 40 -44.86 -14.67 17.18
CA THR A 40 -46.08 -15.51 17.21
C THR A 40 -46.11 -16.32 18.49
N ALA A 41 -47.30 -16.66 18.99
CA ALA A 41 -47.44 -17.41 20.24
C ALA A 41 -46.63 -18.73 20.22
N ASN A 42 -46.62 -19.44 19.10
CA ASN A 42 -45.85 -20.67 18.91
C ASN A 42 -44.34 -20.44 18.94
N LYS A 43 -43.85 -19.36 18.32
CA LYS A 43 -42.43 -19.01 18.30
C LYS A 43 -41.94 -18.56 19.67
N LEU A 44 -42.76 -17.79 20.39
CA LEU A 44 -42.47 -17.38 21.76
C LEU A 44 -42.41 -18.60 22.67
N TYR A 45 -43.39 -19.51 22.56
CA TYR A 45 -43.42 -20.73 23.36
C TYR A 45 -42.20 -21.63 23.08
N SER A 46 -41.81 -21.82 21.82
CA SER A 46 -40.67 -22.66 21.46
C SER A 46 -39.32 -22.09 21.93
N LEU A 47 -39.22 -20.77 22.04
CA LEU A 47 -38.04 -20.06 22.55
C LEU A 47 -38.02 -20.02 24.08
N VAL A 48 -39.08 -19.63 24.77
CA VAL A 48 -39.06 -19.43 26.23
C VAL A 48 -39.29 -20.74 27.01
N ARG A 49 -40.09 -21.67 26.48
CA ARG A 49 -40.43 -23.00 27.04
C ARG A 49 -40.79 -22.97 28.54
N LYS A 50 -41.54 -21.97 29.00
CA LYS A 50 -41.99 -21.82 30.39
C LYS A 50 -43.46 -21.38 30.47
N GLY A 51 -44.21 -21.89 31.43
CA GLY A 51 -45.61 -21.48 31.68
C GLY A 51 -46.66 -22.27 30.89
N SER A 52 -47.93 -21.86 31.04
CA SER A 52 -49.08 -22.50 30.39
C SER A 52 -49.19 -22.08 28.91
N MET A 53 -49.82 -22.93 28.09
CA MET A 53 -49.97 -22.70 26.64
C MET A 53 -50.69 -21.39 26.27
N GLY A 54 -51.53 -20.84 27.15
CA GLY A 54 -52.26 -19.58 26.92
C GLY A 54 -51.46 -18.30 27.20
N THR A 55 -50.42 -18.38 28.04
CA THR A 55 -49.64 -17.21 28.48
C THR A 55 -48.94 -16.46 27.33
N PRO A 56 -48.32 -17.12 26.32
CA PRO A 56 -47.68 -16.43 25.20
C PRO A 56 -48.67 -15.62 24.34
N ALA A 57 -49.91 -16.10 24.16
CA ALA A 57 -50.91 -15.43 23.35
C ALA A 57 -51.42 -14.14 24.02
N GLU A 58 -51.68 -14.19 25.32
CA GLU A 58 -52.08 -13.02 26.11
C GLU A 58 -51.01 -11.93 26.13
N VAL A 59 -49.74 -12.31 26.37
CA VAL A 59 -48.62 -11.36 26.40
C VAL A 59 -48.38 -10.75 25.02
N LEU A 60 -48.50 -11.55 23.96
CA LEU A 60 -48.39 -11.06 22.58
C LEU A 60 -49.50 -10.05 22.25
N GLN A 61 -50.74 -10.34 22.63
CA GLN A 61 -51.87 -9.41 22.40
C GLN A 61 -51.68 -8.10 23.18
N ALA A 62 -51.26 -8.18 24.44
CA ALA A 62 -50.97 -7.00 25.25
C ALA A 62 -49.80 -6.16 24.67
N PHE A 63 -48.75 -6.82 24.19
CA PHE A 63 -47.61 -6.17 23.53
C PHE A 63 -48.05 -5.36 22.30
N TRP A 64 -48.87 -5.95 21.42
CA TRP A 64 -49.37 -5.24 20.23
C TRP A 64 -50.35 -4.12 20.54
N GLN A 65 -51.11 -4.23 21.63
CA GLN A 65 -51.98 -3.13 22.09
C GLN A 65 -51.14 -1.96 22.61
N GLU A 66 -50.13 -2.24 23.43
CA GLU A 66 -49.23 -1.21 23.98
C GLU A 66 -48.39 -0.54 22.89
N LEU A 67 -47.87 -1.33 21.93
CA LEU A 67 -47.12 -0.80 20.81
C LEU A 67 -47.97 0.13 19.94
N ARG A 68 -49.21 -0.27 19.63
CA ARG A 68 -50.16 0.57 18.89
C ARG A 68 -50.54 1.83 19.66
N GLY A 69 -50.70 1.73 20.98
CA GLY A 69 -50.94 2.88 21.85
C GLY A 69 -49.79 3.89 21.85
N ARG A 70 -48.53 3.43 21.91
CA ARG A 70 -47.33 4.29 21.93
C ARG A 70 -46.98 4.91 20.58
N THR A 71 -47.39 4.29 19.47
CA THR A 71 -47.04 4.77 18.12
C THR A 71 -48.07 5.77 17.59
N ARG A 72 -49.23 5.89 18.24
CA ARG A 72 -50.27 6.85 17.84
C ARG A 72 -49.99 8.22 18.44
N VAL A 73 -49.74 9.21 17.58
CA VAL A 73 -49.75 10.63 17.97
C VAL A 73 -51.19 10.96 18.40
N THR A 74 -51.42 11.09 19.70
CA THR A 74 -52.73 11.41 20.25
C THR A 74 -52.62 12.76 20.96
N ILE A 75 -53.27 13.79 20.43
CA ILE A 75 -53.30 15.12 21.07
C ILE A 75 -54.40 15.09 22.12
N ASP A 76 -54.03 14.81 23.36
CA ASP A 76 -54.98 14.68 24.45
C ASP A 76 -55.19 16.04 25.13
N HIS A 77 -56.21 16.77 24.67
CA HIS A 77 -56.68 17.98 25.31
C HIS A 77 -58.19 17.84 25.58
N PRO A 78 -58.66 18.04 26.83
CA PRO A 78 -60.04 17.72 27.23
C PRO A 78 -61.10 18.57 26.53
N ASP A 79 -60.74 19.77 26.06
CA ASP A 79 -61.67 20.71 25.39
C ASP A 79 -61.58 20.74 23.86
N LEU A 80 -60.82 19.83 23.22
CA LEU A 80 -60.61 19.85 21.77
C LEU A 80 -61.53 18.85 21.05
N PRO A 81 -62.31 19.27 20.03
CA PRO A 81 -63.13 18.35 19.23
C PRO A 81 -62.28 17.26 18.57
N GLU A 82 -62.77 16.02 18.56
CA GLU A 82 -62.04 14.85 18.05
C GLU A 82 -61.56 15.05 16.59
N ALA A 83 -62.39 15.68 15.76
CA ALA A 83 -62.03 16.00 14.38
C ALA A 83 -60.76 16.88 14.26
N LEU A 84 -60.52 17.78 15.21
CA LEU A 84 -59.32 18.62 15.21
C LEU A 84 -58.09 17.85 15.69
N LYS A 85 -58.26 16.92 16.64
CA LYS A 85 -57.19 16.01 17.09
C LYS A 85 -56.71 15.11 15.95
N ASP A 86 -57.63 14.55 15.17
CA ASP A 86 -57.32 13.70 14.02
C ASP A 86 -56.54 14.45 12.93
N ILE A 87 -56.98 15.67 12.59
CA ILE A 87 -56.29 16.50 11.59
C ILE A 87 -54.88 16.83 12.05
N ALA A 88 -54.71 17.25 13.30
CA ALA A 88 -53.42 17.64 13.83
C ALA A 88 -52.48 16.42 14.01
N ALA A 89 -52.99 15.26 14.44
CA ALA A 89 -52.22 14.02 14.49
C ALA A 89 -51.76 13.58 13.10
N GLY A 90 -52.65 13.65 12.09
CA GLY A 90 -52.31 13.37 10.70
C GLY A 90 -51.23 14.31 10.15
N ALA A 91 -51.35 15.61 10.41
CA ALA A 91 -50.36 16.59 9.98
C ALA A 91 -48.97 16.33 10.59
N VAL A 92 -48.90 16.06 11.91
CA VAL A 92 -47.65 15.72 12.59
C VAL A 92 -47.05 14.42 12.02
N GLN A 93 -47.89 13.42 11.75
CA GLN A 93 -47.44 12.18 11.13
C GLN A 93 -46.84 12.40 9.74
N THR A 94 -47.50 13.18 8.88
CA THR A 94 -46.99 13.50 7.53
C THR A 94 -45.68 14.28 7.60
N ILE A 95 -45.58 15.27 8.48
CA ILE A 95 -44.34 16.05 8.66
C ILE A 95 -43.20 15.13 9.11
N TRP A 96 -43.45 14.27 10.09
CA TRP A 96 -42.45 13.32 10.58
C TRP A 96 -41.99 12.33 9.50
N GLN A 97 -42.94 11.79 8.72
CA GLN A 97 -42.63 10.90 7.60
C GLN A 97 -41.77 11.60 6.54
N ALA A 98 -42.18 12.80 6.10
CA ALA A 98 -41.44 13.57 5.12
C ALA A 98 -40.04 13.97 5.60
N ALA A 99 -39.91 14.39 6.86
CA ALA A 99 -38.62 14.72 7.46
C ALA A 99 -37.71 13.49 7.55
N ASN A 100 -38.24 12.33 7.93
CA ASN A 100 -37.47 11.10 8.02
C ASN A 100 -37.04 10.60 6.62
N GLU A 101 -37.93 10.66 5.64
CA GLU A 101 -37.60 10.33 4.25
C GLU A 101 -36.47 11.23 3.72
N ALA A 102 -36.60 12.55 3.87
CA ALA A 102 -35.58 13.52 3.48
C ALA A 102 -34.23 13.23 4.18
N ALA A 103 -34.23 13.06 5.51
CA ALA A 103 -33.02 12.77 6.27
C ALA A 103 -32.36 11.45 5.85
N THR A 104 -33.16 10.40 5.58
CA THR A 104 -32.61 9.13 5.10
C THR A 104 -32.05 9.22 3.68
N GLY A 105 -32.69 10.00 2.81
CA GLY A 105 -32.21 10.29 1.45
C GLY A 105 -30.89 11.06 1.47
N GLU A 106 -30.81 12.16 2.22
CA GLU A 106 -29.58 12.95 2.39
C GLU A 106 -28.43 12.10 2.97
N LEU A 107 -28.71 11.29 3.99
CA LEU A 107 -27.72 10.39 4.57
C LEU A 107 -27.24 9.33 3.58
N ALA A 108 -28.12 8.81 2.71
CA ALA A 108 -27.74 7.88 1.66
C ALA A 108 -26.82 8.54 0.63
N THR A 109 -27.13 9.77 0.22
CA THR A 109 -26.30 10.57 -0.70
C THR A 109 -24.92 10.84 -0.10
N LEU A 110 -24.84 11.36 1.13
CA LEU A 110 -23.57 11.62 1.82
C LEU A 110 -22.72 10.36 1.97
N ARG A 111 -23.34 9.21 2.23
CA ARG A 111 -22.63 7.92 2.29
C ARG A 111 -22.10 7.49 0.93
N ALA A 112 -22.84 7.72 -0.15
CA ALA A 112 -22.39 7.40 -1.49
C ALA A 112 -21.21 8.29 -1.90
N GLU A 113 -21.30 9.60 -1.64
CA GLU A 113 -20.23 10.56 -1.89
C GLU A 113 -18.97 10.24 -1.09
N ALA A 114 -19.10 9.95 0.21
CA ALA A 114 -17.96 9.58 1.05
C ALA A 114 -17.27 8.30 0.56
N ARG A 115 -18.03 7.29 0.10
CA ARG A 115 -17.46 6.06 -0.48
C ARG A 115 -16.76 6.33 -1.81
N ALA A 116 -17.34 7.19 -2.67
CA ALA A 116 -16.73 7.57 -3.93
C ALA A 116 -15.42 8.33 -3.70
N ALA A 117 -15.40 9.29 -2.76
CA ALA A 117 -14.21 10.03 -2.39
C ALA A 117 -13.13 9.14 -1.80
N ALA A 118 -13.48 8.19 -0.92
CA ALA A 118 -12.54 7.23 -0.37
C ALA A 118 -11.93 6.33 -1.45
N SER A 119 -12.76 5.80 -2.35
CA SER A 119 -12.30 4.98 -3.48
C SER A 119 -11.36 5.76 -4.42
N ALA A 120 -11.69 7.02 -4.72
CA ALA A 120 -10.84 7.88 -5.54
C ALA A 120 -9.49 8.16 -4.86
N ALA A 121 -9.48 8.44 -3.56
CA ALA A 121 -8.26 8.67 -2.80
C ALA A 121 -7.39 7.40 -2.69
N GLU A 122 -8.00 6.23 -2.53
CA GLU A 122 -7.29 4.95 -2.56
C GLU A 122 -6.65 4.69 -3.92
N ALA A 123 -7.38 4.94 -5.02
CA ALA A 123 -6.85 4.79 -6.37
C ALA A 123 -5.69 5.74 -6.66
N GLU A 124 -5.78 7.00 -6.24
CA GLU A 124 -4.70 7.99 -6.38
C GLU A 124 -3.46 7.59 -5.58
N ARG A 125 -3.65 7.14 -4.33
CA ARG A 125 -2.57 6.64 -3.49
C ARG A 125 -1.87 5.44 -4.13
N ASP A 126 -2.63 4.48 -4.65
CA ASP A 126 -2.09 3.27 -5.25
C ASP A 126 -1.34 3.60 -6.57
N ALA A 127 -1.84 4.55 -7.36
CA ALA A 127 -1.14 5.06 -8.53
C ALA A 127 0.19 5.73 -8.15
N ALA A 128 0.18 6.62 -7.15
CA ALA A 128 1.39 7.28 -6.66
C ALA A 128 2.43 6.29 -6.12
N HIS A 129 1.98 5.21 -5.45
CA HIS A 129 2.86 4.14 -5.00
C HIS A 129 3.47 3.37 -6.17
N ALA A 130 2.68 3.07 -7.21
CA ALA A 130 3.17 2.39 -8.41
C ALA A 130 4.21 3.24 -9.15
N GLU A 131 3.95 4.54 -9.33
CA GLU A 131 4.90 5.48 -9.94
C GLU A 131 6.20 5.58 -9.13
N THR A 132 6.09 5.67 -7.80
CA THR A 132 7.26 5.71 -6.92
C THR A 132 8.08 4.41 -7.00
N ALA A 133 7.41 3.25 -7.11
CA ALA A 133 8.08 1.96 -7.26
C ALA A 133 8.85 1.88 -8.59
N LEU A 134 8.23 2.29 -9.69
CA LEU A 134 8.87 2.36 -11.01
C LEU A 134 10.08 3.31 -11.00
N ALA A 135 9.91 4.52 -10.46
CA ALA A 135 11.01 5.48 -10.35
C ALA A 135 12.19 4.95 -9.52
N ARG A 136 11.93 4.15 -8.49
CA ARG A 136 12.99 3.50 -7.69
C ARG A 136 13.70 2.41 -8.47
N GLU A 137 12.98 1.62 -9.26
CA GLU A 137 13.58 0.59 -10.11
C GLU A 137 14.46 1.23 -11.19
N GLU A 138 13.97 2.28 -11.85
CA GLU A 138 14.73 3.05 -12.84
C GLU A 138 15.99 3.67 -12.21
N ALA A 139 15.86 4.28 -11.03
CA ALA A 139 17.01 4.84 -10.32
C ALA A 139 18.05 3.77 -9.96
N ALA A 140 17.62 2.59 -9.51
CA ALA A 140 18.52 1.48 -9.22
C ALA A 140 19.24 0.97 -10.48
N ALA A 141 18.52 0.88 -11.60
CA ALA A 141 19.11 0.51 -12.90
C ALA A 141 20.15 1.54 -13.36
N LEU A 142 19.87 2.84 -13.22
CA LEU A 142 20.82 3.91 -13.55
C LEU A 142 22.07 3.87 -12.67
N VAL A 143 21.92 3.60 -11.36
CA VAL A 143 23.07 3.44 -10.46
C VAL A 143 23.95 2.26 -10.89
N ALA A 144 23.34 1.10 -11.22
CA ALA A 144 24.09 -0.06 -11.69
C ALA A 144 24.83 0.22 -13.02
N GLN A 145 24.20 0.95 -13.94
CA GLN A 145 24.83 1.39 -15.19
C GLN A 145 26.00 2.35 -14.94
N LEU A 146 25.85 3.30 -14.01
CA LEU A 146 26.92 4.23 -13.64
C LEU A 146 28.12 3.50 -13.01
N ASP A 147 27.88 2.53 -12.15
CA ASP A 147 28.95 1.74 -11.52
C ASP A 147 29.68 0.88 -12.55
N THR A 148 28.95 0.28 -13.49
CA THR A 148 29.55 -0.45 -14.62
C THR A 148 30.41 0.47 -15.48
N ALA A 149 29.90 1.66 -15.82
CA ALA A 149 30.65 2.64 -16.63
C ALA A 149 31.92 3.13 -15.90
N ARG A 150 31.85 3.33 -14.58
CA ARG A 150 33.02 3.68 -13.76
C ARG A 150 34.08 2.58 -13.80
N GLN A 151 33.69 1.32 -13.62
CA GLN A 151 34.60 0.18 -13.71
C GLN A 151 35.28 0.12 -15.09
N THR A 152 34.52 0.27 -16.17
CA THR A 152 35.10 0.30 -17.54
C THR A 152 36.08 1.47 -17.72
N ILE A 153 35.81 2.64 -17.16
CA ILE A 153 36.73 3.78 -17.21
C ILE A 153 38.01 3.47 -16.43
N GLU A 154 37.90 2.91 -15.23
CA GLU A 154 39.05 2.54 -14.39
C GLU A 154 39.94 1.49 -15.09
N GLU A 155 39.32 0.45 -15.66
CA GLU A 155 40.02 -0.57 -16.46
C GLU A 155 40.71 0.04 -17.69
N GLY A 156 40.02 0.95 -18.39
CA GLY A 156 40.58 1.68 -19.53
C GLY A 156 41.78 2.56 -19.14
N GLN A 157 41.70 3.23 -17.98
CA GLN A 157 42.80 4.04 -17.44
C GLN A 157 44.00 3.17 -17.05
N ALA A 158 43.77 2.01 -16.42
CA ALA A 158 44.83 1.07 -16.08
C ALA A 158 45.53 0.53 -17.34
N THR A 159 44.76 0.16 -18.36
CA THR A 159 45.27 -0.30 -19.66
C THR A 159 46.10 0.80 -20.33
N LEU A 160 45.60 2.04 -20.37
CA LEU A 160 46.32 3.18 -20.94
C LEU A 160 47.63 3.48 -20.20
N ALA A 161 47.64 3.34 -18.87
CA ALA A 161 48.85 3.52 -18.07
C ALA A 161 49.90 2.44 -18.39
N ALA A 162 49.48 1.18 -18.51
CA ALA A 162 50.36 0.08 -18.89
C ALA A 162 50.95 0.28 -20.30
N GLU A 163 50.12 0.67 -21.28
CA GLU A 163 50.57 0.98 -22.64
C GLU A 163 51.57 2.13 -22.67
N ARG A 164 51.33 3.21 -21.90
CA ARG A 164 52.28 4.33 -21.78
C ARG A 164 53.62 3.89 -21.19
N GLN A 165 53.59 3.04 -20.17
CA GLN A 165 54.81 2.49 -19.58
C GLN A 165 55.57 1.60 -20.57
N GLY A 166 54.86 0.74 -21.31
CA GLY A 166 55.45 -0.09 -22.37
C GLY A 166 56.06 0.72 -23.50
N HIS A 167 55.38 1.79 -23.92
CA HIS A 167 55.89 2.73 -24.92
C HIS A 167 57.17 3.43 -24.43
N ALA A 168 57.16 3.99 -23.21
CA ALA A 168 58.34 4.64 -22.62
C ALA A 168 59.54 3.69 -22.50
N ALA A 169 59.31 2.43 -22.09
CA ALA A 169 60.36 1.42 -22.02
C ALA A 169 60.94 1.06 -23.40
N THR A 170 60.07 0.94 -24.41
CA THR A 170 60.48 0.69 -25.79
C THR A 170 61.30 1.85 -26.35
N GLN A 171 60.87 3.08 -26.09
CA GLN A 171 61.59 4.29 -26.50
C GLN A 171 62.97 4.38 -25.84
N ALA A 172 63.06 4.12 -24.53
CA ALA A 172 64.35 4.08 -23.83
C ALA A 172 65.31 3.02 -24.41
N ARG A 173 64.80 1.84 -24.79
CA ARG A 173 65.60 0.80 -25.47
C ARG A 173 66.09 1.26 -26.85
N LEU A 174 65.26 1.95 -27.62
CA LEU A 174 65.65 2.49 -28.93
C LEU A 174 66.75 3.55 -28.78
N ASP A 175 66.62 4.45 -27.80
CA ASP A 175 67.61 5.50 -27.56
C ASP A 175 68.93 4.93 -27.04
N ALA A 176 68.89 3.93 -26.16
CA ALA A 176 70.09 3.20 -25.73
C ALA A 176 70.79 2.51 -26.91
N GLY A 177 70.04 1.79 -27.76
CA GLY A 177 70.60 1.13 -28.94
C GLY A 177 71.20 2.11 -29.95
N ARG A 178 70.61 3.31 -30.12
CA ARG A 178 71.19 4.39 -30.92
C ARG A 178 72.51 4.88 -30.34
N ALA A 179 72.58 5.09 -29.03
CA ALA A 179 73.80 5.52 -28.36
C ALA A 179 74.93 4.48 -28.47
N GLU A 180 74.59 3.18 -28.38
CA GLU A 180 75.54 2.07 -28.59
C GLU A 180 76.07 2.06 -30.03
N LEU A 181 75.19 2.23 -31.03
CA LEU A 181 75.60 2.30 -32.44
C LEU A 181 76.51 3.50 -32.71
N GLU A 182 76.21 4.67 -32.13
CA GLU A 182 77.08 5.85 -32.22
C GLU A 182 78.44 5.62 -31.56
N ALA A 183 78.47 4.97 -30.40
CA ALA A 183 79.71 4.62 -29.71
C ALA A 183 80.56 3.63 -30.53
N ALA A 184 79.96 2.57 -31.05
CA ALA A 184 80.62 1.60 -31.92
C ALA A 184 81.13 2.26 -33.22
N GLY A 185 80.34 3.16 -33.80
CA GLY A 185 80.73 3.95 -34.97
C GLY A 185 81.97 4.81 -34.71
N ARG A 186 82.04 5.49 -33.56
CA ARG A 186 83.23 6.25 -33.13
C ARG A 186 84.45 5.35 -32.93
N GLN A 187 84.28 4.22 -32.24
CA GLN A 187 85.36 3.25 -32.03
C GLN A 187 85.91 2.70 -33.34
N LEU A 188 85.03 2.37 -34.30
CA LEU A 188 85.43 1.87 -35.61
C LEU A 188 86.20 2.93 -36.42
N ALA A 189 85.75 4.20 -36.37
CA ALA A 189 86.46 5.31 -37.00
C ALA A 189 87.86 5.54 -36.38
N GLU A 190 87.96 5.42 -35.05
CA GLU A 190 89.23 5.54 -34.33
C GLU A 190 90.17 4.38 -34.69
N LEU A 191 89.72 3.14 -34.63
CA LEU A 191 90.50 1.96 -35.05
C LEU A 191 90.96 2.10 -36.50
N ARG A 192 90.09 2.56 -37.41
CA ARG A 192 90.47 2.78 -38.81
C ARG A 192 91.58 3.82 -38.96
N THR A 193 91.52 4.90 -38.17
CA THR A 193 92.57 5.92 -38.13
C THR A 193 93.88 5.37 -37.59
N GLN A 194 93.83 4.62 -36.48
CA GLN A 194 95.00 3.97 -35.87
C GLN A 194 95.66 2.98 -36.84
N PHE A 195 94.89 2.06 -37.43
CA PHE A 195 95.37 1.11 -38.44
C PHE A 195 96.01 1.82 -39.64
N SER A 196 95.39 2.88 -40.16
CA SER A 196 95.97 3.66 -41.27
C SER A 196 97.32 4.28 -40.89
N THR A 197 97.43 4.78 -39.66
CA THR A 197 98.66 5.39 -39.16
C THR A 197 99.76 4.36 -38.99
N GLU A 198 99.44 3.19 -38.44
CA GLU A 198 100.38 2.07 -38.32
C GLU A 198 100.83 1.54 -39.68
N LEU A 199 99.93 1.48 -40.66
CA LEU A 199 100.26 1.04 -42.01
C LEU A 199 101.24 2.00 -42.70
N GLU A 200 101.07 3.31 -42.54
CA GLU A 200 102.01 4.31 -43.03
C GLU A 200 103.38 4.17 -42.35
N ARG A 201 103.43 4.03 -41.02
CA ARG A 201 104.69 3.78 -40.30
C ARG A 201 105.39 2.50 -40.77
N ALA A 202 104.64 1.43 -41.01
CA ALA A 202 105.21 0.18 -41.51
C ALA A 202 105.79 0.33 -42.92
N ARG A 203 105.13 1.11 -43.80
CA ARG A 203 105.64 1.46 -45.13
C ARG A 203 106.94 2.25 -45.03
N GLU A 204 106.99 3.27 -44.18
CA GLU A 204 108.20 4.07 -43.92
C GLU A 204 109.36 3.23 -43.39
N ALA A 205 109.08 2.26 -42.51
CA ALA A 205 110.11 1.36 -41.99
C ALA A 205 110.69 0.43 -43.07
N VAL A 206 109.85 -0.03 -44.01
CA VAL A 206 110.29 -0.87 -45.14
C VAL A 206 111.12 -0.06 -46.15
N THR A 207 110.78 1.21 -46.40
CA THR A 207 111.56 2.06 -47.31
C THR A 207 112.92 2.46 -46.71
N LEU A 208 113.04 2.56 -45.39
CA LEU A 208 114.31 2.80 -44.68
C LEU A 208 115.22 1.57 -44.60
N ALA A 209 114.69 0.37 -44.82
CA ALA A 209 115.42 -0.90 -44.76
C ALA A 209 115.96 -1.39 -46.12
N GLN A 210 115.72 -0.63 -47.20
CA GLN A 210 116.26 -0.84 -48.55
C GLN A 210 117.43 0.09 -48.83
#